data_AF-A0A920SCK5-F1
#
_entry.id   AF-A0A920SCK5-F1
#
_cell.length_a   1.000
_cell.length_b   1.000
_cell.length_c   1.000
_cell.angle_alpha   90.00
_cell.angle_beta   90.00
_cell.angle_gamma   90.00
#
_symmetry.space_group_name_H-M   'P 1'
#
loop_
_entity.id
_entity.type
_entity.pdbx_description
1 polymer ?
#
loop_
_entity_poly.entity_id
_entity_poly.type
_entity_poly.pdbx_seq_one_letter_code
_entity_poly.pdbx_strand_id
1 'polypeptide(L)'
;MDTAPSNYPAAIFLAKPSPGLFANKDEVLANLGKEQTCLINGLSEEQHLGTGGSEYGRPGRIANSLNVPAGDLHDPETHAYLPAKRLAQKFSDVGADAAEKIITYCGGGIAASNDAFILSISARKCSSLRCFNVRMGI
;
A
#
# COMPACT_ATOMS: atom_id res chain seq x y z
N MET A 1 5.23 30.30 -16.90
CA MET A 1 4.13 29.37 -16.56
C MET A 1 2.93 29.81 -17.35
N ASP A 2 2.41 28.93 -18.21
CA ASP A 2 1.21 29.21 -18.98
C ASP A 2 -0.01 29.00 -18.07
N THR A 3 -0.76 30.07 -17.84
CA THR A 3 -1.95 30.09 -16.97
C THR A 3 -3.25 30.08 -17.78
N ALA A 4 -3.16 29.97 -19.12
CA ALA A 4 -4.34 29.90 -19.96
C ALA A 4 -5.11 28.59 -19.70
N PRO A 5 -6.44 28.65 -19.51
CA PRO A 5 -7.23 27.45 -19.30
C PRO A 5 -7.15 26.57 -20.55
N SER A 6 -6.64 25.35 -20.37
CA SER A 6 -6.62 24.35 -21.43
C SER A 6 -8.05 23.91 -21.74
N ASN A 7 -8.50 24.09 -22.98
CA ASN A 7 -9.81 23.64 -23.42
C ASN A 7 -9.70 22.26 -24.08
N TYR A 8 -10.26 21.24 -23.45
CA TYR A 8 -10.29 19.87 -23.98
C TYR A 8 -11.72 19.50 -24.36
N PRO A 9 -11.96 18.91 -25.55
CA PRO A 9 -13.29 18.42 -25.90
C PRO A 9 -13.72 17.30 -24.95
N ALA A 10 -15.03 17.21 -24.69
CA ALA A 10 -15.58 16.10 -23.92
C ALA A 10 -15.23 14.76 -24.60
N ALA A 11 -14.74 13.81 -23.80
CA ALA A 11 -14.41 12.47 -24.25
C ALA A 11 -15.14 11.41 -23.40
N ILE A 12 -15.37 10.24 -24.00
CA ILE A 12 -16.00 9.12 -23.29
C ILE A 12 -14.91 8.30 -22.60
N PHE A 13 -15.01 8.19 -21.27
CA PHE A 13 -14.19 7.29 -20.48
C PHE A 13 -15.00 6.06 -20.09
N LEU A 14 -14.64 4.89 -20.62
CA LEU A 14 -15.20 3.61 -20.23
C LEU A 14 -14.29 2.95 -19.19
N ALA A 15 -14.66 3.08 -17.92
CA ALA A 15 -13.94 2.43 -16.83
C ALA A 15 -13.99 0.91 -16.96
N LYS A 16 -12.83 0.27 -16.95
CA LYS A 16 -12.68 -1.18 -16.88
C LYS A 16 -11.87 -1.52 -15.63
N PRO A 17 -12.53 -1.77 -14.48
CA PRO A 17 -11.83 -2.18 -13.26
C PRO A 17 -11.00 -3.43 -13.54
N SER A 18 -9.76 -3.46 -13.06
CA SER A 18 -8.89 -4.64 -13.19
C SER A 18 -9.17 -5.59 -12.02
N PRO A 19 -9.79 -6.77 -12.26
CA PRO A 19 -10.11 -7.71 -11.19
C PRO A 19 -8.83 -8.20 -10.51
N GLY A 20 -8.82 -8.22 -9.18
CA GLY A 20 -7.67 -8.68 -8.40
C GLY A 20 -6.64 -7.59 -8.05
N LEU A 21 -6.79 -6.33 -8.45
CA LEU A 21 -5.92 -5.28 -7.90
C LEU A 21 -6.27 -4.92 -6.45
N PHE A 22 -7.55 -5.08 -6.08
CA PHE A 22 -8.03 -4.79 -4.73
C PHE A 22 -8.38 -6.08 -4.01
N ALA A 23 -7.95 -6.19 -2.75
CA ALA A 23 -8.45 -7.19 -1.83
C ALA A 23 -9.74 -6.67 -1.18
N ASN A 24 -10.61 -7.57 -0.74
CA ASN A 24 -11.75 -7.25 0.11
C ASN A 24 -11.52 -7.77 1.53
N LYS A 25 -12.46 -7.48 2.44
CA LYS A 25 -12.41 -7.92 3.83
C LYS A 25 -12.22 -9.43 3.97
N ASP A 26 -13.02 -10.21 3.25
CA ASP A 26 -13.01 -11.67 3.35
C ASP A 26 -11.67 -12.24 2.88
N GLU A 27 -11.07 -11.65 1.84
CA GLU A 27 -9.73 -12.01 1.39
C GLU A 27 -8.67 -11.70 2.46
N VAL A 28 -8.74 -10.55 3.12
CA VAL A 28 -7.81 -10.21 4.21
C VAL A 28 -7.96 -11.22 5.35
N LEU A 29 -9.18 -11.48 5.80
CA LEU A 29 -9.48 -12.45 6.87
C LEU A 29 -8.98 -13.86 6.51
N ALA A 30 -9.19 -14.30 5.26
CA ALA A 30 -8.76 -15.60 4.79
C ALA A 30 -7.23 -15.74 4.67
N ASN A 31 -6.47 -14.66 4.76
CA ASN A 31 -5.01 -14.68 4.69
C ASN A 31 -4.31 -14.28 6.01
N LEU A 32 -5.06 -14.04 7.09
CA LEU A 32 -4.47 -13.78 8.40
C LEU A 32 -3.66 -14.98 8.90
N GLY A 33 -2.41 -14.74 9.28
CA GLY A 33 -1.52 -15.76 9.85
C GLY A 33 -0.99 -16.79 8.86
N LYS A 34 -1.25 -16.66 7.54
CA LYS A 34 -0.65 -17.53 6.53
C LYS A 34 0.78 -17.09 6.23
N GLU A 35 1.73 -18.00 6.35
CA GLU A 35 3.16 -17.74 6.10
C GLU A 35 3.45 -17.22 4.69
N GLN A 36 2.64 -17.63 3.71
CA GLN A 36 2.78 -17.22 2.30
C GLN A 36 2.18 -15.84 1.98
N THR A 37 1.52 -15.18 2.94
CA THR A 37 0.92 -13.85 2.75
C THR A 37 1.65 -12.80 3.59
N CYS A 38 2.19 -11.80 2.91
CA CYS A 38 2.73 -10.59 3.56
C CYS A 38 1.65 -9.50 3.58
N LEU A 39 1.14 -9.19 4.78
CA LEU A 39 0.19 -8.10 4.99
C LEU A 39 0.94 -6.86 5.49
N ILE A 40 0.94 -5.79 4.70
CA ILE A 40 1.78 -4.60 4.94
C ILE A 40 0.90 -3.40 5.28
N ASN A 41 1.15 -2.80 6.43
CA ASN A 41 0.53 -1.55 6.85
C ASN A 41 1.39 -0.36 6.40
N GLY A 42 0.81 0.54 5.59
CA GLY A 42 1.44 1.75 5.08
C GLY A 42 1.37 2.98 6.00
N LEU A 43 0.76 2.85 7.19
CA LEU A 43 0.69 3.92 8.19
C LEU A 43 2.03 4.11 8.93
N SER A 44 2.16 5.20 9.70
CA SER A 44 3.36 5.42 10.52
C SER A 44 3.56 4.32 11.56
N GLU A 45 4.78 4.18 12.06
CA GLU A 45 5.10 3.19 13.10
C GLU A 45 4.25 3.40 14.36
N GLU A 46 4.07 4.64 14.81
CA GLU A 46 3.20 4.97 15.95
C GLU A 46 1.75 4.51 15.73
N GLN A 47 1.22 4.70 14.52
CA GLN A 47 -0.13 4.25 14.17
C GLN A 47 -0.21 2.73 14.12
N HIS A 48 0.81 2.06 13.57
CA HIS A 48 0.91 0.61 13.48
C HIS A 48 1.01 -0.06 14.87
N LEU A 49 1.73 0.56 15.80
CA LEU A 49 1.85 0.13 17.19
C LEU A 49 0.65 0.54 18.04
N GLY A 50 -0.14 1.52 17.59
CA GLY A 50 -1.27 2.06 18.35
C GLY A 50 -0.84 2.94 19.51
N THR A 51 0.35 3.55 19.42
CA THR A 51 0.93 4.42 20.45
C THR A 51 0.73 5.91 20.16
N GLY A 52 0.29 6.27 18.95
CA GLY A 52 0.08 7.66 18.55
C GLY A 52 -0.40 7.83 17.12
N GLY A 53 -0.43 9.10 16.68
CA GLY A 53 -0.87 9.51 15.34
C GLY A 53 -2.40 9.62 15.19
N SER A 54 -2.84 9.93 13.97
CA SER A 54 -4.28 10.02 13.68
C SER A 54 -4.95 8.65 13.71
N GLU A 55 -6.04 8.53 14.43
CA GLU A 55 -6.76 7.26 14.59
C GLU A 55 -7.77 7.03 13.46
N TYR A 56 -7.85 5.78 13.00
CA TYR A 56 -8.83 5.32 12.00
C TYR A 56 -9.87 4.40 12.64
N GLY A 57 -10.31 4.74 13.85
CA GLY A 57 -11.17 3.90 14.69
C GLY A 57 -10.36 3.27 15.81
N ARG A 58 -10.07 1.96 15.73
CA ARG A 58 -9.25 1.27 16.73
C ARG A 58 -7.76 1.56 16.52
N PRO A 59 -7.00 1.98 17.55
CA PRO A 59 -5.56 2.08 17.46
C PRO A 59 -4.88 0.75 17.10
N GLY A 60 -3.73 0.85 16.44
CA GLY A 60 -2.87 -0.28 16.09
C GLY A 60 -3.14 -0.83 14.69
N ARG A 61 -3.11 -2.16 14.57
CA ARG A 61 -3.00 -2.84 13.28
C ARG A 61 -3.85 -4.09 13.16
N ILE A 62 -3.88 -4.64 11.95
CA ILE A 62 -4.36 -6.00 11.70
C ILE A 62 -3.32 -6.98 12.24
N ALA A 63 -3.76 -8.04 12.92
CA ALA A 63 -2.86 -9.01 13.53
C ALA A 63 -1.86 -9.59 12.51
N ASN A 64 -0.62 -9.79 12.95
CA ASN A 64 0.50 -10.30 12.14
C ASN A 64 0.87 -9.46 10.91
N SER A 65 0.31 -8.25 10.76
CA SER A 65 0.78 -7.33 9.73
C SER A 65 2.15 -6.74 10.07
N LEU A 66 2.89 -6.43 9.02
CA LEU A 66 4.18 -5.78 9.01
C LEU A 66 4.00 -4.29 8.71
N ASN A 67 5.05 -3.48 8.90
CA ASN A 67 4.98 -2.04 8.68
C ASN A 67 6.01 -1.57 7.66
N VAL A 68 5.54 -0.86 6.65
CA VAL A 68 6.38 -0.08 5.75
C VAL A 68 5.71 1.30 5.64
N PRO A 69 6.08 2.28 6.48
CA PRO A 69 5.44 3.59 6.43
C PRO A 69 5.63 4.25 5.06
N ALA A 70 4.54 4.71 4.45
CA ALA A 70 4.61 5.35 3.13
C ALA A 70 5.50 6.61 3.16
N GLY A 71 5.54 7.33 4.28
CA GLY A 71 6.42 8.49 4.48
C GLY A 71 7.91 8.15 4.37
N ASP A 72 8.29 6.92 4.68
CA ASP A 72 9.68 6.47 4.63
C ASP A 72 10.13 6.02 3.24
N LEU A 73 9.24 6.09 2.25
CA LEU A 73 9.52 5.74 0.84
C LEU A 73 9.97 6.95 0.01
N HIS A 74 9.99 8.13 0.65
CA HIS A 74 10.38 9.39 0.04
C HIS A 74 11.58 9.99 0.75
N ASP A 75 12.38 10.72 0.00
CA ASP A 75 13.41 11.59 0.54
C ASP A 75 12.74 12.79 1.24
N PRO A 76 13.09 13.10 2.50
CA PRO A 76 12.39 14.11 3.29
C PRO A 76 12.67 15.55 2.83
N GLU A 77 13.76 15.79 2.09
CA GLU A 77 14.15 17.12 1.62
C GLU A 77 13.57 17.41 0.23
N THR A 78 13.64 16.43 -0.67
CA THR A 78 13.24 16.58 -2.08
C THR A 78 11.84 16.07 -2.36
N HIS A 79 11.27 15.27 -1.46
CA HIS A 79 9.99 14.55 -1.62
C HIS A 79 9.95 13.57 -2.81
N ALA A 80 11.10 13.33 -3.45
CA ALA A 80 11.24 12.31 -4.49
C ALA A 80 11.16 10.92 -3.86
N TYR A 81 10.78 9.92 -4.67
CA TYR A 81 10.95 8.53 -4.27
C TYR A 81 12.43 8.23 -3.97
N LEU A 82 12.67 7.40 -2.96
CA LEU A 82 14.02 6.88 -2.70
C LEU A 82 14.53 6.07 -3.91
N PRO A 83 15.86 5.91 -4.06
CA PRO A 83 16.42 5.07 -5.12
C PRO A 83 15.83 3.65 -5.10
N ALA A 84 15.59 3.07 -6.27
CA ALA A 84 14.93 1.77 -6.42
C ALA A 84 15.52 0.67 -5.52
N LYS A 85 16.85 0.64 -5.32
CA LYS A 85 17.52 -0.31 -4.42
C LYS A 85 17.10 -0.13 -2.94
N ARG A 86 16.93 1.12 -2.48
CA ARG A 86 16.49 1.43 -1.10
C ARG A 86 15.02 1.09 -0.91
N LEU A 87 14.19 1.41 -1.89
CA LEU A 87 12.79 0.99 -1.91
C LEU A 87 12.70 -0.53 -1.87
N ALA A 88 13.50 -1.22 -2.70
CA ALA A 88 13.52 -2.67 -2.74
C ALA A 88 13.82 -3.26 -1.36
N GLN A 89 14.88 -2.77 -0.73
CA GLN A 89 15.31 -3.20 0.60
C GLN A 89 14.23 -3.05 1.67
N LYS A 90 13.51 -1.92 1.71
CA LYS A 90 12.47 -1.68 2.73
C LYS A 90 11.38 -2.75 2.75
N PHE A 91 10.96 -3.22 1.58
CA PHE A 91 9.98 -4.31 1.50
C PHE A 91 10.63 -5.69 1.72
N SER A 92 11.90 -5.87 1.32
CA SER A 92 12.65 -7.10 1.60
C SER A 92 12.86 -7.33 3.10
N ASP A 93 13.10 -6.26 3.87
CA ASP A 93 13.29 -6.29 5.33
C ASP A 93 12.05 -6.81 6.07
N VAL A 94 10.86 -6.65 5.48
CA VAL A 94 9.60 -7.20 6.00
C VAL A 94 9.22 -8.54 5.34
N GLY A 95 10.14 -9.18 4.61
CA GLY A 95 9.92 -10.51 4.03
C GLY A 95 9.00 -10.53 2.81
N ALA A 96 8.74 -9.39 2.16
CA ALA A 96 7.89 -9.34 0.96
C ALA A 96 8.46 -10.17 -0.21
N ASP A 97 9.77 -10.46 -0.21
CA ASP A 97 10.42 -11.28 -1.25
C ASP A 97 10.08 -12.76 -1.20
N ALA A 98 9.76 -13.28 0.00
CA ALA A 98 9.40 -14.68 0.19
C ALA A 98 7.88 -14.91 0.07
N ALA A 99 7.10 -13.84 -0.07
CA ALA A 99 5.65 -13.91 -0.05
C ALA A 99 5.09 -14.24 -1.44
N GLU A 100 4.22 -15.25 -1.50
CA GLU A 100 3.44 -15.53 -2.71
C GLU A 100 2.38 -14.47 -2.93
N LYS A 101 1.81 -13.94 -1.83
CA LYS A 101 0.80 -12.89 -1.85
C LYS A 101 1.22 -11.70 -1.01
N ILE A 102 1.08 -10.50 -1.55
CA ILE A 102 1.25 -9.26 -0.80
C ILE A 102 -0.07 -8.50 -0.79
N ILE A 103 -0.51 -8.10 0.39
CA ILE A 103 -1.66 -7.21 0.58
C ILE A 103 -1.16 -5.95 1.29
N THR A 104 -1.21 -4.80 0.63
CA THR A 104 -0.93 -3.51 1.28
C THR A 104 -2.23 -2.93 1.81
N TYR A 105 -2.18 -2.28 2.98
CA TYR A 105 -3.35 -1.61 3.54
C TYR A 105 -2.96 -0.39 4.37
N CYS A 106 -3.93 0.51 4.56
CA CYS A 106 -3.86 1.59 5.53
C CYS A 106 -5.28 1.97 5.96
N GLY A 107 -5.45 3.05 6.72
CA GLY A 107 -6.78 3.47 7.19
C GLY A 107 -7.79 3.80 6.07
N GLY A 108 -7.32 4.32 4.92
CA GLY A 108 -8.18 4.79 3.82
C GLY A 108 -7.80 4.32 2.42
N GLY A 109 -6.81 3.42 2.28
CA GLY A 109 -6.30 2.94 0.99
C GLY A 109 -5.32 3.86 0.25
N ILE A 110 -5.06 5.09 0.75
CA ILE A 110 -4.18 6.07 0.09
C ILE A 110 -2.71 5.65 0.19
N ALA A 111 -2.16 5.59 1.40
CA ALA A 111 -0.79 5.13 1.63
C ALA A 111 -0.54 3.71 1.07
N ALA A 112 -1.52 2.81 1.22
CA ALA A 112 -1.45 1.46 0.68
C ALA A 112 -1.26 1.42 -0.84
N SER A 113 -1.86 2.38 -1.57
CA SER A 113 -1.72 2.48 -3.02
C SER A 113 -0.31 2.90 -3.42
N ASN A 114 0.37 3.73 -2.61
CA ASN A 114 1.78 4.10 -2.82
C ASN A 114 2.68 2.86 -2.69
N ASP A 115 2.48 2.08 -1.62
CA ASP A 115 3.25 0.86 -1.37
C ASP A 115 3.04 -0.16 -2.50
N ALA A 116 1.79 -0.35 -2.93
CA ALA A 116 1.44 -1.23 -4.05
C ALA A 116 2.07 -0.75 -5.36
N PHE A 117 2.09 0.57 -5.62
CA PHE A 117 2.75 1.12 -6.80
C PHE A 117 4.25 0.81 -6.80
N ILE A 118 4.94 1.05 -5.68
CA ILE A 118 6.38 0.77 -5.58
C ILE A 118 6.68 -0.72 -5.74
N LEU A 119 5.86 -1.59 -5.15
CA LEU A 119 5.97 -3.04 -5.32
C LEU A 119 5.73 -3.48 -6.77
N SER A 120 4.86 -2.78 -7.51
CA SER A 120 4.57 -3.10 -8.92
C SER A 120 5.73 -2.75 -9.86
N ILE A 121 6.46 -1.65 -9.58
CA ILE A 121 7.58 -1.18 -10.41
C ILE A 121 8.92 -1.79 -9.99
N SER A 122 9.02 -2.24 -8.73
CA SER A 122 10.16 -3.02 -8.26
C SER A 122 9.98 -4.42 -8.84
N ALA A 123 10.69 -4.77 -9.92
CA ALA A 123 10.55 -6.01 -10.68
C ALA A 123 10.65 -7.29 -9.81
N ARG A 124 9.55 -7.64 -9.13
CA ARG A 124 9.45 -8.78 -8.21
C ARG A 124 8.53 -9.86 -8.77
N LYS A 125 8.87 -11.10 -8.46
CA LYS A 125 8.07 -12.30 -8.73
C LYS A 125 7.04 -12.52 -7.61
N CYS A 126 6.15 -11.57 -7.36
CA CYS A 126 4.97 -11.86 -6.52
C CYS A 126 3.86 -12.37 -7.44
N SER A 127 3.25 -13.53 -7.12
CA SER A 127 2.18 -14.09 -7.94
C SER A 127 0.86 -13.31 -7.77
N SER A 128 0.71 -12.56 -6.68
CA SER A 128 -0.47 -11.74 -6.40
C SER A 128 -0.18 -10.53 -5.50
N LEU A 129 -0.19 -9.33 -6.07
CA LEU A 129 -0.17 -8.05 -5.34
C LEU A 129 -1.57 -7.46 -5.29
N ARG A 130 -2.05 -7.10 -4.08
CA ARG A 130 -3.36 -6.44 -3.88
C ARG A 130 -3.25 -5.24 -2.93
N CYS A 131 -4.14 -4.28 -3.11
CA CYS A 131 -4.34 -3.15 -2.19
C CYS A 131 -5.67 -3.30 -1.44
N PHE A 132 -5.69 -3.01 -0.14
CA PHE A 132 -6.87 -3.06 0.71
C PHE A 132 -7.13 -1.73 1.40
N ASN A 133 -8.41 -1.36 1.51
CA ASN A 133 -8.85 -0.19 2.25
C ASN A 133 -9.60 -0.64 3.51
N VAL A 134 -9.05 -0.35 4.70
CA VAL A 134 -9.64 -0.76 5.98
C VAL A 134 -11.00 -0.10 6.25
N ARG A 135 -11.29 1.07 5.66
CA ARG A 135 -12.62 1.71 5.74
C ARG A 135 -13.73 0.93 5.01
N MET A 136 -13.41 -0.09 4.22
CA MET A 136 -14.40 -1.03 3.69
C MET A 136 -14.87 -2.08 4.72
N GLY A 137 -14.43 -1.97 5.98
CA GLY A 137 -14.87 -2.77 7.10
C GLY A 137 -13.99 -4.01 7.33
N ILE A 138 -13.59 -4.22 8.59
CA ILE A 138 -13.10 -5.50 9.15
C ILE A 138 -14.04 -5.88 10.30
#